data_AF-A0A948AWV6-F1
#
_entry.id   AF-A0A948AWV6-F1
#
_cell.length_a   1.000
_cell.length_b   1.000
_cell.length_c   1.000
_cell.angle_alpha   90.00
_cell.angle_beta   90.00
_cell.angle_gamma   90.00
#
_symmetry.space_group_name_H-M   'P 1'
#
loop_
_entity.id
_entity.type
_entity.pdbx_description
1 polymer ?
#
loop_
_entity_poly.entity_id
_entity_poly.type
_entity_poly.pdbx_seq_one_letter_code
_entity_poly.pdbx_strand_id
1 'polypeptide(L)'
;FFDITYQIQFAGCPGSPLDGLSGATTDTKRFQAGEPYFPPVNHSCVLEDNGLGTVDMPPACPDGYEGRMTILDGLPPGTSLEMESVLTDFAGVVRFPGGTLGGEVQQFSANLYWAMTGTGELAGFARNMVVPLECEVHTGPRTPGDPVQTFAQTMYLMQGQLFGDPDFCELIVTAGEGFGLPSPGFTTLTRLPSGDFAVDSFFDITYQIDFQGCPGSILEGLSGSTLDTRRFHAGEPYVTAVPDLGAAGGALLLRNHPNPFNPITTIVYEVPAAAGLVSLDIYDLRGQLVRTLARGHLSEGVRTVNWAGDDAAGRKVSAGVYLYALRTDRGVIVKKMALIR
;
A
#
# COMPACT_ATOMS: atom_id res chain seq x y z
N PHE A 1 -12.44 -19.50 23.81
CA PHE A 1 -11.21 -19.69 24.60
C PHE A 1 -10.64 -21.06 24.26
N PHE A 2 -9.32 -21.18 24.13
CA PHE A 2 -8.62 -22.45 24.01
C PHE A 2 -7.38 -22.42 24.91
N ASP A 3 -7.01 -23.58 25.43
CA ASP A 3 -5.88 -23.71 26.35
C ASP A 3 -4.68 -24.24 25.54
N ILE A 4 -3.58 -23.49 25.49
CA ILE A 4 -2.31 -23.98 24.92
C ILE A 4 -1.42 -24.41 26.09
N THR A 5 -1.07 -25.69 26.08
CA THR A 5 0.02 -26.22 26.90
C THR A 5 1.31 -26.17 26.10
N TYR A 6 2.32 -25.50 26.64
CA TYR A 6 3.63 -25.39 26.02
C TYR A 6 4.71 -25.83 27.02
N GLN A 7 5.77 -26.42 26.49
CA GLN A 7 6.91 -26.86 27.28
C GLN A 7 8.15 -26.09 26.81
N ILE A 8 8.75 -25.33 27.72
CA ILE A 8 10.01 -24.64 27.47
C ILE A 8 11.12 -25.51 28.04
N GLN A 9 12.07 -25.88 27.20
CA GLN A 9 13.30 -26.55 27.59
C GLN A 9 14.47 -25.61 27.36
N PHE A 10 15.42 -25.58 28.30
CA PHE A 10 16.66 -24.84 28.13
C PHE A 10 17.85 -25.65 28.60
N ALA A 11 19.00 -25.40 27.97
CA ALA A 11 20.30 -25.88 28.39
C ALA A 11 21.31 -24.73 28.20
N GLY A 12 22.03 -24.37 29.26
CA GLY A 12 23.03 -23.31 29.20
C GLY A 12 24.27 -23.73 28.42
N CYS A 13 24.82 -22.79 27.66
CA CYS A 13 26.04 -23.01 26.90
C CYS A 13 27.29 -22.87 27.79
N PRO A 14 28.39 -23.59 27.47
CA PRO A 14 29.66 -23.45 28.16
C PRO A 14 30.16 -22.00 28.24
N GLY A 15 30.51 -21.54 29.43
CA GLY A 15 30.96 -20.17 29.70
C GLY A 15 29.87 -19.10 29.82
N SER A 16 28.58 -19.47 29.71
CA SER A 16 27.47 -18.57 29.99
C SER A 16 27.13 -18.54 31.50
N PRO A 17 26.38 -17.53 31.98
CA PRO A 17 25.85 -17.53 33.36
C PRO A 17 24.93 -18.72 33.68
N LEU A 18 24.49 -19.47 32.66
CA LEU A 18 23.63 -20.64 32.78
C LEU A 18 24.40 -21.95 32.52
N ASP A 19 25.73 -21.90 32.37
CA ASP A 19 26.55 -23.07 32.10
C ASP A 19 26.35 -24.17 33.15
N GLY A 20 26.17 -25.40 32.67
CA GLY A 20 25.83 -26.56 33.51
C GLY A 20 24.38 -26.63 34.00
N LEU A 21 23.53 -25.64 33.70
CA LEU A 21 22.12 -25.67 34.05
C LEU A 21 21.27 -26.13 32.85
N SER A 22 20.38 -27.10 33.12
CA SER A 22 19.35 -27.52 32.18
C SER A 22 18.03 -27.72 32.91
N GLY A 23 16.93 -27.40 32.26
CA GLY A 23 15.61 -27.56 32.85
C GLY A 23 14.51 -27.58 31.81
N ALA A 24 13.35 -28.08 32.24
CA ALA A 24 12.12 -28.01 31.47
C ALA A 24 11.01 -27.50 32.37
N THR A 25 10.21 -26.56 31.88
CA THR A 25 8.97 -26.15 32.53
C THR A 25 7.83 -26.33 31.56
N THR A 26 6.69 -26.79 32.07
CA THR A 26 5.46 -26.94 31.30
C THR A 26 4.43 -26.02 31.92
N ASP A 27 3.83 -25.17 31.09
CA ASP A 27 2.79 -24.24 31.53
C ASP A 27 1.60 -24.35 30.58
N THR A 28 0.41 -24.05 31.10
CA THR A 28 -0.82 -24.04 30.32
C THR A 28 -1.48 -22.69 30.46
N LYS A 29 -1.48 -21.93 29.37
CA LYS A 29 -2.16 -20.64 29.31
C LYS A 29 -3.49 -20.77 28.59
N ARG A 30 -4.52 -20.19 29.21
CA ARG A 30 -5.84 -20.03 28.61
C ARG A 30 -5.86 -18.80 27.73
N PHE A 31 -6.06 -18.98 26.44
CA PHE A 31 -6.21 -17.90 25.48
C PHE A 31 -7.69 -17.71 25.18
N GLN A 32 -8.14 -16.46 25.11
CA GLN A 32 -9.40 -16.15 24.46
C GLN A 32 -9.12 -16.12 22.96
N ALA A 33 -9.77 -17.01 22.19
CA ALA A 33 -10.05 -16.68 20.81
C ALA A 33 -10.95 -15.44 20.87
N GLY A 34 -10.37 -14.27 20.67
CA GLY A 34 -11.17 -13.12 20.28
C GLY A 34 -11.85 -13.48 18.96
N GLU A 35 -13.04 -12.93 18.74
CA GLU A 35 -13.36 -12.46 17.39
C GLU A 35 -12.11 -11.76 16.84
N PRO A 36 -11.75 -11.89 15.56
CA PRO A 36 -10.65 -11.11 15.01
C PRO A 36 -10.87 -9.66 15.45
N TYR A 37 -10.00 -9.21 16.34
CA TYR A 37 -10.03 -7.83 16.79
C TYR A 37 -9.49 -7.06 15.59
N PHE A 38 -10.41 -6.71 14.70
CA PHE A 38 -10.23 -5.59 13.81
C PHE A 38 -10.47 -4.38 14.71
N PRO A 39 -9.43 -3.70 15.23
CA PRO A 39 -9.64 -2.34 15.71
C PRO A 39 -10.38 -1.59 14.60
N PRO A 40 -11.26 -0.62 14.92
CA PRO A 40 -11.82 0.24 13.89
C PRO A 40 -10.65 0.73 13.03
N VAL A 41 -10.63 0.30 11.76
CA VAL A 41 -9.45 0.43 10.90
C VAL A 41 -9.27 1.92 10.65
N ASN A 42 -8.41 2.53 11.46
CA ASN A 42 -7.97 3.87 11.22
C ASN A 42 -6.76 3.71 10.29
N HIS A 43 -7.03 3.50 9.00
CA HIS A 43 -6.06 3.34 7.90
C HIS A 43 -5.07 4.53 7.76
N SER A 44 -5.05 5.44 8.73
CA SER A 44 -4.20 6.61 8.73
C SER A 44 -2.80 6.21 9.20
N CYS A 45 -1.91 5.91 8.26
CA CYS A 45 -0.48 5.92 8.57
C CYS A 45 -0.04 7.37 8.80
N VAL A 46 0.09 7.75 10.07
CA VAL A 46 0.58 9.07 10.49
C VAL A 46 1.81 8.85 11.35
N LEU A 47 2.92 9.46 10.94
CA LEU A 47 4.22 9.33 11.58
C LEU A 47 4.72 10.70 12.03
N GLU A 48 5.39 10.74 13.18
CA GLU A 48 6.01 11.95 13.70
C GLU A 48 7.12 12.45 12.79
N ASP A 49 7.35 13.76 12.78
CA ASP A 49 8.51 14.37 12.14
C ASP A 49 9.79 13.87 12.83
N ASN A 50 10.74 13.35 12.07
CA ASN A 50 12.02 12.85 12.59
C ASN A 50 12.99 13.98 13.00
N GLY A 51 12.53 15.22 13.00
CA GLY A 51 13.31 16.41 13.35
C GLY A 51 14.02 17.05 12.17
N LEU A 52 13.93 16.46 10.98
CA LEU A 52 14.50 16.99 9.74
C LEU A 52 13.42 17.58 8.81
N GLY A 53 12.16 17.62 9.23
CA GLY A 53 11.05 18.04 8.39
C GLY A 53 10.57 16.93 7.46
N THR A 54 10.68 15.67 7.86
CA THR A 54 10.29 14.46 7.09
C THR A 54 10.05 13.29 8.05
N VAL A 55 9.69 12.12 7.52
CA VAL A 55 9.64 10.85 8.28
C VAL A 55 10.79 9.92 7.91
N ASP A 56 11.04 8.97 8.79
CA ASP A 56 11.91 7.82 8.55
C ASP A 56 11.25 6.80 7.62
N MET A 57 12.06 6.17 6.77
CA MET A 57 11.64 5.11 5.84
C MET A 57 12.43 3.81 6.10
N PRO A 58 11.86 2.61 5.85
CA PRO A 58 10.47 2.38 5.47
C PRO A 58 9.52 2.88 6.57
N PRO A 59 8.30 3.35 6.21
CA PRO A 59 7.40 3.96 7.17
C PRO A 59 6.87 2.87 8.10
N ALA A 60 6.99 3.09 9.41
CA ALA A 60 6.48 2.18 10.44
C ALA A 60 4.96 2.31 10.61
N CYS A 61 4.22 2.15 9.52
CA CYS A 61 2.75 2.17 9.52
C CYS A 61 2.21 1.00 10.35
N PRO A 62 1.15 1.19 11.18
CA PRO A 62 0.58 0.12 12.00
C PRO A 62 0.18 -1.12 11.20
N ASP A 63 -0.36 -0.93 10.00
CA ASP A 63 -0.84 -2.01 9.12
C ASP A 63 0.24 -2.51 8.13
N GLY A 64 1.44 -1.94 8.17
CA GLY A 64 2.51 -2.26 7.22
C GLY A 64 2.15 -1.92 5.77
N TYR A 65 2.71 -2.67 4.82
CA TYR A 65 2.30 -2.63 3.42
C TYR A 65 1.41 -3.83 3.10
N GLU A 66 0.17 -3.56 2.73
CA GLU A 66 -0.82 -4.56 2.35
C GLU A 66 -0.82 -4.80 0.84
N GLY A 67 -0.91 -6.06 0.43
CA GLY A 67 -1.00 -6.47 -0.96
C GLY A 67 -1.56 -7.88 -1.07
N ARG A 68 -1.74 -8.36 -2.30
CA ARG A 68 -2.21 -9.72 -2.56
C ARG A 68 -1.26 -10.43 -3.50
N MET A 69 -0.71 -11.55 -3.08
CA MET A 69 0.18 -12.40 -3.89
C MET A 69 -0.53 -13.72 -4.23
N THR A 70 -0.03 -14.41 -5.25
CA THR A 70 -0.59 -15.69 -5.71
C THR A 70 0.50 -16.66 -6.14
N ILE A 71 0.29 -17.95 -5.89
CA ILE A 71 1.02 -19.05 -6.54
C ILE A 71 0.04 -19.74 -7.49
N LEU A 72 0.45 -19.89 -8.75
CA LEU A 72 -0.35 -20.44 -9.83
C LEU A 72 0.38 -21.58 -10.53
N ASP A 73 1.64 -21.34 -10.90
CA ASP A 73 2.45 -22.27 -11.67
C ASP A 73 2.91 -23.43 -10.79
N GLY A 74 2.76 -24.66 -11.27
CA GLY A 74 3.05 -25.88 -10.51
C GLY A 74 1.86 -26.49 -9.78
N LEU A 75 0.69 -25.84 -9.84
CA LEU A 75 -0.56 -26.34 -9.26
C LEU A 75 -1.46 -27.01 -10.33
N PRO A 76 -2.43 -27.87 -9.91
CA PRO A 76 -3.41 -28.43 -10.83
C PRO A 76 -4.18 -27.36 -11.63
N PRO A 77 -4.65 -27.66 -12.85
CA PRO A 77 -5.38 -26.69 -13.67
C PRO A 77 -6.59 -26.08 -12.94
N GLY A 78 -6.69 -24.75 -12.95
CA GLY A 78 -7.79 -24.02 -12.28
C GLY A 78 -7.64 -23.93 -10.75
N THR A 79 -6.47 -24.25 -10.21
CA THR A 79 -6.13 -24.15 -8.78
C THR A 79 -5.12 -23.01 -8.58
N SER A 80 -5.29 -22.25 -7.50
CA SER A 80 -4.38 -21.20 -7.05
C SER A 80 -4.19 -21.28 -5.54
N LEU A 81 -3.05 -20.80 -5.05
CA LEU A 81 -2.89 -20.36 -3.67
C LEU A 81 -2.93 -18.84 -3.69
N GLU A 82 -3.87 -18.25 -2.95
CA GLU A 82 -4.07 -16.81 -2.85
C GLU A 82 -3.67 -16.35 -1.45
N MET A 83 -2.74 -15.39 -1.37
CA MET A 83 -2.24 -14.85 -0.10
C MET A 83 -2.60 -13.38 0.06
N GLU A 84 -3.42 -13.07 1.06
CA GLU A 84 -3.45 -11.72 1.61
C GLU A 84 -2.13 -11.48 2.34
N SER A 85 -1.40 -10.46 1.92
CA SER A 85 0.01 -10.26 2.23
C SER A 85 0.23 -8.95 2.98
N VAL A 86 0.97 -9.01 4.09
CA VAL A 86 1.36 -7.83 4.85
C VAL A 86 2.87 -7.84 5.06
N LEU A 87 3.56 -6.85 4.49
CA LEU A 87 4.98 -6.61 4.74
C LEU A 87 5.13 -5.63 5.91
N THR A 88 5.71 -6.08 7.00
CA THR A 88 5.83 -5.30 8.26
C THR A 88 7.04 -5.76 9.08
N ASP A 89 7.11 -5.33 10.36
CA ASP A 89 8.20 -5.63 11.31
C ASP A 89 9.59 -5.23 10.79
N PHE A 90 9.69 -4.03 10.21
CA PHE A 90 10.96 -3.49 9.72
C PHE A 90 11.97 -3.34 10.85
N ALA A 91 13.10 -4.05 10.74
CA ALA A 91 14.14 -4.09 11.77
C ALA A 91 15.54 -3.88 11.18
N GLY A 92 16.45 -3.36 12.00
CA GLY A 92 17.85 -3.19 11.60
C GLY A 92 18.05 -2.19 10.45
N VAL A 93 17.19 -1.18 10.33
CA VAL A 93 17.22 -0.23 9.21
C VAL A 93 18.54 0.56 9.19
N VAL A 94 19.33 0.36 8.13
CA VAL A 94 20.54 1.13 7.83
C VAL A 94 20.29 1.99 6.60
N ARG A 95 20.71 3.26 6.66
CA ARG A 95 20.45 4.26 5.61
C ARG A 95 21.74 4.91 5.14
N PHE A 96 21.88 5.07 3.83
CA PHE A 96 23.00 5.79 3.23
C PHE A 96 22.60 6.49 1.93
N PRO A 97 23.23 7.62 1.58
CA PRO A 97 22.89 8.37 0.38
C PRO A 97 23.24 7.61 -0.91
N GLY A 98 22.42 7.78 -1.96
CA GLY A 98 22.67 7.24 -3.29
C GLY A 98 21.53 6.37 -3.84
N GLY A 99 21.87 5.17 -4.31
CA GLY A 99 20.93 4.24 -4.94
C GLY A 99 20.60 4.56 -6.39
N THR A 100 19.80 3.71 -7.02
CA THR A 100 19.40 3.83 -8.44
C THR A 100 18.53 5.05 -8.71
N LEU A 101 17.91 5.62 -7.67
CA LEU A 101 17.05 6.81 -7.75
C LEU A 101 17.73 8.10 -7.25
N GLY A 102 18.97 8.02 -6.77
CA GLY A 102 19.79 9.18 -6.39
C GLY A 102 19.39 9.88 -5.09
N GLY A 103 18.52 9.29 -4.27
CA GLY A 103 18.18 9.77 -2.92
C GLY A 103 18.90 8.98 -1.84
N GLU A 104 18.23 7.96 -1.31
CA GLU A 104 18.69 7.15 -0.17
C GLU A 104 18.52 5.66 -0.47
N VAL A 105 19.45 4.84 0.01
CA VAL A 105 19.34 3.39 0.10
C VAL A 105 19.02 3.01 1.53
N GLN A 106 18.04 2.12 1.70
CA GLN A 106 17.61 1.57 2.98
C GLN A 106 17.75 0.06 2.94
N GLN A 107 18.56 -0.50 3.84
CA GLN A 107 18.71 -1.94 4.03
C GLN A 107 18.09 -2.34 5.37
N PHE A 108 17.27 -3.38 5.39
CA PHE A 108 16.56 -3.82 6.60
C PHE A 108 16.05 -5.26 6.48
N SER A 109 15.85 -5.91 7.61
CA SER A 109 15.07 -7.15 7.68
C SER A 109 13.58 -6.81 7.86
N ALA A 110 12.70 -7.67 7.36
CA ALA A 110 11.24 -7.52 7.50
C ALA A 110 10.56 -8.88 7.60
N ASN A 111 9.27 -8.89 7.92
CA ASN A 111 8.42 -10.08 7.85
C ASN A 111 7.34 -9.90 6.78
N LEU A 112 7.14 -10.94 5.96
CA LEU A 112 6.00 -11.06 5.07
C LEU A 112 5.00 -12.04 5.67
N TYR A 113 3.92 -11.51 6.20
CA TYR A 113 2.81 -12.29 6.72
C TYR A 113 1.86 -12.64 5.59
N TRP A 114 1.50 -13.92 5.51
CA TRP A 114 0.53 -14.41 4.54
C TRP A 114 -0.63 -15.11 5.24
N ALA A 115 -1.84 -14.66 4.94
CA ALA A 115 -3.05 -15.45 5.10
C ALA A 115 -3.35 -16.13 3.75
N MET A 116 -2.88 -17.37 3.62
CA MET A 116 -2.93 -18.16 2.40
C MET A 116 -4.20 -19.02 2.36
N THR A 117 -4.86 -19.05 1.21
CA THR A 117 -6.03 -19.89 0.92
C THR A 117 -5.91 -20.58 -0.43
N GLY A 118 -6.32 -21.84 -0.51
CA GLY A 118 -6.34 -22.60 -1.76
C GLY A 118 -7.69 -22.51 -2.47
N THR A 119 -7.65 -22.50 -3.80
CA THR A 119 -8.81 -22.60 -4.68
C THR A 119 -8.78 -23.91 -5.46
N GLY A 120 -9.81 -24.20 -6.26
CA GLY A 120 -9.83 -25.39 -7.13
C GLY A 120 -9.68 -26.69 -6.33
N GLU A 121 -8.71 -27.53 -6.70
CA GLU A 121 -8.43 -28.80 -6.01
C GLU A 121 -7.84 -28.60 -4.61
N LEU A 122 -7.33 -27.41 -4.31
CA LEU A 122 -6.84 -27.00 -2.99
C LEU A 122 -7.91 -26.24 -2.20
N ALA A 123 -9.18 -26.25 -2.63
CA ALA A 123 -10.27 -25.64 -1.88
C ALA A 123 -10.34 -26.22 -0.45
N GLY A 124 -10.27 -25.33 0.55
CA GLY A 124 -10.24 -25.69 1.96
C GLY A 124 -8.83 -25.75 2.56
N PHE A 125 -7.78 -25.66 1.74
CA PHE A 125 -6.43 -25.37 2.24
C PHE A 125 -6.39 -23.93 2.75
N ALA A 126 -5.91 -23.75 3.99
CA ALA A 126 -5.72 -22.43 4.58
C ALA A 126 -4.58 -22.46 5.61
N ARG A 127 -3.67 -21.49 5.52
CA ARG A 127 -2.51 -21.38 6.41
C ARG A 127 -2.18 -19.91 6.66
N ASN A 128 -1.77 -19.63 7.89
CA ASN A 128 -1.09 -18.38 8.21
C ASN A 128 0.40 -18.68 8.32
N MET A 129 1.22 -17.93 7.59
CA MET A 129 2.66 -18.14 7.58
C MET A 129 3.41 -16.81 7.57
N VAL A 130 4.66 -16.85 8.00
CA VAL A 130 5.54 -15.68 8.09
C VAL A 130 6.84 -16.04 7.39
N VAL A 131 7.16 -15.30 6.33
CA VAL A 131 8.44 -15.44 5.63
C VAL A 131 9.35 -14.31 6.09
N PRO A 132 10.48 -14.61 6.77
CA PRO A 132 11.46 -13.58 7.09
C PRO A 132 12.15 -13.13 5.79
N LEU A 133 12.30 -11.82 5.65
CA LEU A 133 12.84 -11.18 4.46
C LEU A 133 14.08 -10.34 4.77
N GLU A 134 15.00 -10.32 3.82
CA GLU A 134 16.03 -9.30 3.70
C GLU A 134 15.66 -8.35 2.54
N CYS A 135 15.64 -7.05 2.82
CA CYS A 135 15.12 -6.03 1.93
C CYS A 135 16.12 -4.89 1.71
N GLU A 136 16.10 -4.35 0.49
CA GLU A 136 16.78 -3.11 0.10
C GLU A 136 15.82 -2.24 -0.72
N VAL A 137 15.62 -1.00 -0.29
CA VAL A 137 14.76 -0.01 -0.96
C VAL A 137 15.61 1.18 -1.36
N HIS A 138 15.42 1.66 -2.60
CA HIS A 138 15.98 2.93 -3.05
C HIS A 138 14.89 3.97 -3.12
N THR A 139 15.15 5.19 -2.65
CA THR A 139 14.25 6.33 -2.80
C THR A 139 14.90 7.44 -3.61
N GLY A 140 14.09 8.23 -4.31
CA GLY A 140 14.51 9.48 -4.92
C GLY A 140 14.81 10.57 -3.88
N PRO A 141 15.38 11.70 -4.29
CA PRO A 141 15.62 12.84 -3.42
C PRO A 141 14.31 13.34 -2.79
N ARG A 142 14.39 13.69 -1.50
CA ARG A 142 13.27 14.30 -0.76
C ARG A 142 13.46 15.81 -0.68
N THR A 143 12.42 16.53 -0.27
CA THR A 143 12.47 17.95 0.06
C THR A 143 12.07 18.19 1.51
N PRO A 144 12.92 17.84 2.49
CA PRO A 144 12.57 17.97 3.91
C PRO A 144 12.19 19.41 4.26
N GLY A 145 11.14 19.57 5.04
CA GLY A 145 10.54 20.86 5.41
C GLY A 145 9.36 21.28 4.52
N ASP A 146 9.22 20.72 3.32
CA ASP A 146 8.04 20.98 2.50
C ASP A 146 6.79 20.34 3.14
N PRO A 147 5.63 21.02 3.09
CA PRO A 147 4.38 20.50 3.63
C PRO A 147 3.86 19.29 2.86
N VAL A 148 4.31 19.09 1.61
CA VAL A 148 4.05 17.89 0.83
C VAL A 148 5.34 17.46 0.17
N GLN A 149 5.77 16.23 0.43
CA GLN A 149 6.98 15.63 -0.17
C GLN A 149 6.58 14.42 -0.99
N THR A 150 6.86 14.44 -2.29
CA THR A 150 6.59 13.32 -3.18
C THR A 150 7.89 12.87 -3.83
N PHE A 151 8.22 11.59 -3.69
CA PHE A 151 9.43 11.01 -4.26
C PHE A 151 9.18 9.60 -4.78
N ALA A 152 9.91 9.23 -5.83
CA ALA A 152 9.92 7.87 -6.36
C ALA A 152 10.61 6.93 -5.38
N GLN A 153 10.27 5.65 -5.42
CA GLN A 153 10.96 4.59 -4.72
C GLN A 153 10.97 3.31 -5.55
N THR A 154 11.83 2.37 -5.21
CA THR A 154 11.81 1.03 -5.80
C THR A 154 12.25 0.01 -4.75
N MET A 155 11.58 -1.14 -4.73
CA MET A 155 12.08 -2.30 -4.02
C MET A 155 13.24 -2.85 -4.85
N TYR A 156 14.47 -2.63 -4.40
CA TYR A 156 15.66 -3.06 -5.12
C TYR A 156 15.97 -4.53 -4.83
N LEU A 157 15.84 -4.95 -3.57
CA LEU A 157 16.00 -6.33 -3.14
C LEU A 157 14.87 -6.67 -2.18
N MET A 158 14.25 -7.83 -2.36
CA MET A 158 13.38 -8.47 -1.39
C MET A 158 13.57 -9.97 -1.58
N GLN A 159 14.14 -10.64 -0.59
CA GLN A 159 14.35 -12.08 -0.65
C GLN A 159 14.06 -12.74 0.69
N GLY A 160 13.48 -13.93 0.66
CA GLY A 160 13.32 -14.75 1.85
C GLY A 160 12.98 -16.18 1.53
N GLN A 161 13.09 -17.02 2.55
CA GLN A 161 12.83 -18.44 2.44
C GLN A 161 12.14 -18.94 3.71
N LEU A 162 11.12 -19.77 3.53
CA LEU A 162 10.48 -20.50 4.62
C LEU A 162 11.28 -21.78 4.91
N PHE A 163 11.53 -22.05 6.20
CA PHE A 163 12.24 -23.24 6.64
C PHE A 163 11.35 -24.09 7.56
N GLY A 164 11.28 -25.40 7.28
CA GLY A 164 10.66 -26.38 8.18
C GLY A 164 9.13 -26.35 8.23
N ASP A 165 8.45 -25.85 7.19
CA ASP A 165 7.00 -25.92 7.10
C ASP A 165 6.54 -27.35 6.70
N PRO A 166 5.43 -27.85 7.28
CA PRO A 166 4.94 -29.20 6.98
C PRO A 166 4.37 -29.35 5.56
N ASP A 167 3.90 -28.27 4.94
CA ASP A 167 3.31 -28.30 3.61
C ASP A 167 4.33 -27.94 2.53
N PHE A 168 5.21 -26.97 2.83
CA PHE A 168 6.25 -26.47 1.93
C PHE A 168 7.65 -26.90 2.35
N CYS A 169 8.26 -27.77 1.55
CA CYS A 169 9.66 -28.18 1.71
C CYS A 169 10.62 -27.12 1.22
N GLU A 170 10.19 -26.35 0.22
CA GLU A 170 10.82 -25.11 -0.20
C GLU A 170 9.72 -24.09 -0.47
N LEU A 171 9.95 -22.86 -0.04
CA LEU A 171 9.16 -21.69 -0.41
C LEU A 171 10.09 -20.48 -0.36
N ILE A 172 10.51 -20.03 -1.54
CA ILE A 172 11.44 -18.92 -1.72
C ILE A 172 10.69 -17.78 -2.37
N VAL A 173 10.85 -16.58 -1.81
CA VAL A 173 10.30 -15.34 -2.34
C VAL A 173 11.44 -14.48 -2.81
N THR A 174 11.35 -14.00 -4.05
CA THR A 174 12.36 -13.15 -4.66
C THR A 174 11.68 -12.00 -5.39
N ALA A 175 12.07 -10.76 -5.13
CA ALA A 175 11.52 -9.59 -5.78
C ALA A 175 12.53 -8.45 -5.81
N GLY A 176 12.29 -7.50 -6.71
CA GLY A 176 13.08 -6.28 -6.82
C GLY A 176 14.08 -6.23 -7.98
N GLU A 177 14.49 -5.01 -8.31
CA GLU A 177 15.28 -4.71 -9.51
C GLU A 177 16.66 -5.38 -9.51
N GLY A 178 17.24 -5.66 -8.35
CA GLY A 178 18.49 -6.40 -8.19
C GLY A 178 18.44 -7.83 -8.74
N PHE A 179 17.24 -8.42 -8.81
CA PHE A 179 16.98 -9.70 -9.46
C PHE A 179 16.46 -9.57 -10.90
N GLY A 180 16.40 -8.34 -11.43
CA GLY A 180 15.79 -8.05 -12.73
C GLY A 180 14.26 -8.04 -12.69
N LEU A 181 13.64 -7.93 -11.51
CA LEU A 181 12.19 -7.92 -11.31
C LEU A 181 11.69 -6.50 -11.01
N PRO A 182 11.07 -5.79 -11.97
CA PRO A 182 10.70 -4.38 -11.80
C PRO A 182 9.77 -4.17 -10.61
N SER A 183 10.16 -3.31 -9.67
CA SER A 183 9.36 -3.06 -8.46
C SER A 183 9.22 -1.57 -8.10
N PRO A 184 8.75 -0.73 -9.04
CA PRO A 184 8.68 0.72 -8.85
C PRO A 184 7.61 1.12 -7.84
N GLY A 185 7.72 2.32 -7.29
CA GLY A 185 6.79 2.87 -6.32
C GLY A 185 6.90 4.37 -6.16
N PHE A 186 5.98 4.94 -5.37
CA PHE A 186 6.02 6.33 -4.94
C PHE A 186 5.60 6.47 -3.48
N THR A 187 6.15 7.47 -2.81
CA THR A 187 5.71 7.92 -1.50
C THR A 187 5.30 9.38 -1.58
N THR A 188 4.18 9.70 -0.94
CA THR A 188 3.76 11.07 -0.62
C THR A 188 3.63 11.22 0.89
N LEU A 189 4.35 12.20 1.44
CA LEU A 189 4.23 12.62 2.82
C LEU A 189 3.48 13.95 2.85
N THR A 190 2.41 14.02 3.64
CA THR A 190 1.61 15.25 3.81
C THR A 190 1.67 15.71 5.25
N ARG A 191 2.25 16.88 5.48
CA ARG A 191 2.34 17.49 6.81
C ARG A 191 0.96 17.89 7.32
N LEU A 192 0.63 17.43 8.51
CA LEU A 192 -0.60 17.70 9.21
C LEU A 192 -0.48 18.97 10.06
N PRO A 193 -1.62 19.58 10.47
CA PRO A 193 -1.59 20.69 11.41
C PRO A 193 -0.91 20.36 12.76
N SER A 194 -0.89 19.08 13.16
CA SER A 194 -0.14 18.62 14.34
C SER A 194 1.38 18.74 14.18
N GLY A 195 1.87 18.81 12.95
CA GLY A 195 3.30 18.73 12.62
C GLY A 195 3.73 17.34 12.14
N ASP A 196 2.93 16.31 12.38
CA ASP A 196 3.16 14.94 11.91
C ASP A 196 2.93 14.84 10.41
N PHE A 197 3.29 13.70 9.82
CA PHE A 197 3.11 13.43 8.41
C PHE A 197 2.19 12.23 8.20
N ALA A 198 1.14 12.45 7.43
CA ALA A 198 0.41 11.34 6.85
C ALA A 198 1.20 10.77 5.66
N VAL A 199 1.27 9.44 5.61
CA VAL A 199 2.02 8.68 4.62
C VAL A 199 1.05 8.01 3.65
N ASP A 200 1.34 8.17 2.36
CA ASP A 200 0.74 7.40 1.27
C ASP A 200 1.88 6.81 0.44
N SER A 201 2.13 5.51 0.58
CA SER A 201 3.29 4.85 -0.02
C SER A 201 2.88 3.57 -0.70
N PHE A 202 3.33 3.34 -1.93
CA PHE A 202 3.14 2.04 -2.59
C PHE A 202 4.37 1.59 -3.36
N PHE A 203 4.41 0.28 -3.61
CA PHE A 203 5.24 -0.41 -4.59
C PHE A 203 4.36 -1.28 -5.49
N ASP A 204 4.63 -1.32 -6.78
CA ASP A 204 4.12 -2.35 -7.69
C ASP A 204 5.21 -3.43 -7.81
N ILE A 205 5.19 -4.41 -6.90
CA ILE A 205 6.25 -5.42 -6.74
C ILE A 205 6.07 -6.53 -7.75
N THR A 206 7.05 -6.72 -8.63
CA THR A 206 7.17 -7.95 -9.42
C THR A 206 7.94 -8.97 -8.59
N TYR A 207 7.28 -10.09 -8.27
CA TYR A 207 7.84 -11.16 -7.44
C TYR A 207 7.88 -12.47 -8.21
N GLN A 208 8.83 -13.31 -7.81
CA GLN A 208 8.92 -14.72 -8.14
C GLN A 208 8.77 -15.50 -6.82
N ILE A 209 7.82 -16.45 -6.80
CA ILE A 209 7.69 -17.43 -5.71
C ILE A 209 8.00 -18.81 -6.26
N ASP A 210 9.07 -19.40 -5.77
CA ASP A 210 9.45 -20.79 -6.03
C ASP A 210 8.99 -21.66 -4.87
N PHE A 211 8.34 -22.78 -5.15
CA PHE A 211 7.91 -23.69 -4.10
C PHE A 211 8.09 -25.16 -4.47
N GLN A 212 8.23 -25.98 -3.43
CA GLN A 212 8.16 -27.43 -3.49
C GLN A 212 7.33 -27.95 -2.32
N GLY A 213 6.29 -28.75 -2.61
CA GLY A 213 5.48 -29.38 -1.58
C GLY A 213 6.19 -30.55 -0.90
N CYS A 214 5.95 -30.70 0.40
CA CYS A 214 6.54 -31.76 1.19
C CYS A 214 5.87 -33.13 1.02
N PRO A 215 6.63 -34.24 1.17
CA PRO A 215 6.05 -35.57 1.26
C PRO A 215 5.02 -35.67 2.40
N GLY A 216 3.85 -36.25 2.12
CA GLY A 216 2.76 -36.40 3.08
C GLY A 216 1.88 -35.17 3.27
N SER A 217 2.17 -34.05 2.60
CA SER A 217 1.32 -32.85 2.61
C SER A 217 0.31 -32.86 1.47
N ILE A 218 -0.65 -31.93 1.52
CA ILE A 218 -1.60 -31.72 0.40
C ILE A 218 -0.89 -31.20 -0.86
N LEU A 219 0.32 -30.65 -0.73
CA LEU A 219 1.14 -30.16 -1.82
C LEU A 219 2.14 -31.20 -2.33
N GLU A 220 2.10 -32.44 -1.81
CA GLU A 220 3.05 -33.48 -2.19
C GLU A 220 3.11 -33.67 -3.72
N GLY A 221 4.32 -33.64 -4.26
CA GLY A 221 4.58 -33.80 -5.69
C GLY A 221 4.30 -32.55 -6.53
N LEU A 222 3.81 -31.46 -5.94
CA LEU A 222 3.66 -30.17 -6.59
C LEU A 222 4.92 -29.31 -6.40
N SER A 223 5.34 -28.66 -7.47
CA SER A 223 6.39 -27.64 -7.44
C SER A 223 6.27 -26.70 -8.64
N GLY A 224 6.70 -25.47 -8.46
CA GLY A 224 6.62 -24.48 -9.52
C GLY A 224 7.21 -23.13 -9.13
N SER A 225 7.24 -22.24 -10.12
CA SER A 225 7.79 -20.89 -10.01
C SER A 225 6.77 -19.93 -10.60
N THR A 226 6.12 -19.13 -9.75
CA THR A 226 5.11 -18.15 -10.18
C THR A 226 5.72 -16.77 -10.23
N LEU A 227 5.58 -16.09 -11.37
CA LEU A 227 5.99 -14.70 -11.58
C LEU A 227 4.75 -13.81 -11.76
N ASP A 228 4.58 -12.78 -10.95
CA ASP A 228 3.45 -11.85 -11.04
C ASP A 228 3.81 -10.46 -10.47
N THR A 229 3.03 -9.44 -10.80
CA THR A 229 3.21 -8.05 -10.33
C THR A 229 2.00 -7.58 -9.54
N ARG A 230 2.22 -7.18 -8.28
CA ARG A 230 1.14 -6.78 -7.38
C ARG A 230 1.48 -5.52 -6.60
N ARG A 231 0.46 -4.70 -6.37
CA ARG A 231 0.59 -3.50 -5.57
C ARG A 231 0.61 -3.84 -4.09
N PHE A 232 1.60 -3.30 -3.41
CA PHE A 232 1.73 -3.24 -1.96
C PHE A 232 1.60 -1.79 -1.53
N HIS A 233 0.71 -1.48 -0.59
CA HIS A 233 0.37 -0.12 -0.20
C HIS A 233 0.36 0.05 1.32
N ALA A 234 0.90 1.16 1.79
CA ALA A 234 0.96 1.54 3.18
C ALA A 234 0.40 2.95 3.37
N GLY A 235 -0.47 3.07 4.37
CA GLY A 235 -1.21 4.29 4.64
C GLY A 235 -2.29 4.57 3.61
N GLU A 236 -2.76 5.81 3.56
CA GLU A 236 -3.80 6.25 2.65
C GLU A 236 -3.50 7.70 2.26
N PRO A 237 -3.89 8.14 1.05
CA PRO A 237 -3.81 9.55 0.70
C PRO A 237 -4.58 10.39 1.73
N TYR A 238 -3.84 11.17 2.52
CA TYR A 238 -4.46 12.10 3.45
C TYR A 238 -5.08 13.25 2.68
N VAL A 239 -6.37 13.09 2.46
CA VAL A 239 -7.25 14.14 2.00
C VAL A 239 -7.44 15.07 3.19
N THR A 240 -6.68 16.17 3.25
CA THR A 240 -6.89 17.22 4.26
C THR A 240 -8.39 17.47 4.36
N ALA A 241 -8.97 17.24 5.54
CA ALA A 241 -10.25 17.84 5.88
C ALA A 241 -10.10 19.31 5.50
N VAL A 242 -11.05 19.82 4.72
CA VAL A 242 -11.11 21.25 4.39
C VAL A 242 -10.99 21.95 5.74
N PRO A 243 -9.97 22.81 5.96
CA PRO A 243 -9.97 23.65 7.14
C PRO A 243 -11.35 24.30 7.17
N ASP A 244 -11.97 24.41 8.35
CA ASP A 244 -13.01 25.40 8.50
C ASP A 244 -12.37 26.74 8.14
N LEU A 245 -12.51 27.17 6.87
CA LEU A 245 -11.94 28.39 6.33
C LEU A 245 -12.85 29.55 6.75
N GLY A 246 -12.98 29.69 8.06
CA GLY A 246 -13.12 30.99 8.67
C GLY A 246 -11.83 31.78 8.40
N ALA A 247 -11.89 32.63 7.38
CA ALA A 247 -11.00 33.76 7.10
C ALA A 247 -9.71 33.51 6.27
N ALA A 248 -9.81 34.00 5.03
CA ALA A 248 -8.81 34.73 4.25
C ALA A 248 -7.69 33.97 3.49
N GLY A 249 -7.97 33.66 2.21
CA GLY A 249 -6.98 33.47 1.13
C GLY A 249 -6.59 32.01 0.89
N GLY A 250 -7.40 31.18 0.23
CA GLY A 250 -7.70 31.28 -1.20
C GLY A 250 -7.16 30.08 -2.00
N ALA A 251 -7.22 28.86 -1.46
CA ALA A 251 -7.00 27.64 -2.22
C ALA A 251 -8.36 27.15 -2.77
N LEU A 252 -8.48 26.99 -4.08
CA LEU A 252 -9.72 26.50 -4.70
C LEU A 252 -9.90 25.00 -4.38
N LEU A 253 -11.05 24.61 -3.83
CA LEU A 253 -11.40 23.19 -3.66
C LEU A 253 -11.75 22.58 -5.03
N LEU A 254 -11.18 21.41 -5.33
CA LEU A 254 -11.58 20.57 -6.47
C LEU A 254 -11.29 19.10 -6.14
N ARG A 255 -12.30 18.24 -6.05
CA ARG A 255 -12.17 16.82 -5.71
C ARG A 255 -13.23 16.01 -6.46
N ASN A 256 -12.99 14.72 -6.69
CA ASN A 256 -13.99 13.80 -7.24
C ASN A 256 -13.98 12.49 -6.45
N HIS A 257 -15.16 11.92 -6.15
CA HIS A 257 -15.30 10.61 -5.49
C HIS A 257 -16.54 9.86 -6.00
N PRO A 258 -16.45 8.53 -6.24
CA PRO A 258 -15.25 7.70 -6.17
C PRO A 258 -14.23 8.03 -7.27
N ASN A 259 -12.99 7.55 -7.13
CA ASN A 259 -11.92 7.62 -8.14
C ASN A 259 -10.90 6.48 -7.88
N PRO A 260 -10.77 5.46 -8.74
CA PRO A 260 -11.53 5.23 -9.98
C PRO A 260 -13.05 5.11 -9.76
N PHE A 261 -13.85 5.39 -10.78
CA PHE A 261 -15.32 5.38 -10.68
C PHE A 261 -15.99 4.53 -11.76
N ASN A 262 -17.17 3.95 -11.43
CA ASN A 262 -18.03 3.19 -12.35
C ASN A 262 -19.52 3.45 -12.08
N PRO A 263 -20.31 3.99 -13.04
CA PRO A 263 -19.93 4.91 -14.10
C PRO A 263 -20.08 6.38 -13.66
N ILE A 264 -20.36 6.65 -12.38
CA ILE A 264 -20.65 7.99 -11.84
C ILE A 264 -19.60 8.40 -10.81
N THR A 265 -19.10 9.62 -10.92
CA THR A 265 -18.30 10.30 -9.88
C THR A 265 -18.95 11.62 -9.50
N THR A 266 -18.81 11.97 -8.22
CA THR A 266 -19.28 13.21 -7.63
C THR A 266 -18.12 14.18 -7.53
N ILE A 267 -18.19 15.30 -8.27
CA ILE A 267 -17.16 16.35 -8.26
C ILE A 267 -17.60 17.45 -7.30
N VAL A 268 -16.77 17.72 -6.29
CA VAL A 268 -16.95 18.77 -5.29
C VAL A 268 -15.95 19.89 -5.57
N TYR A 269 -16.43 21.13 -5.67
CA TYR A 269 -15.60 22.30 -5.96
C TYR A 269 -16.09 23.55 -5.22
N GLU A 270 -15.20 24.52 -4.99
CA GLU A 270 -15.54 25.77 -4.32
C GLU A 270 -15.46 26.95 -5.29
N VAL A 271 -16.46 27.83 -5.20
CA VAL A 271 -16.47 29.11 -5.89
C VAL A 271 -16.04 30.19 -4.89
N PRO A 272 -14.90 30.87 -5.09
CA PRO A 272 -14.45 31.94 -4.19
C PRO A 272 -15.38 33.15 -4.16
N ALA A 273 -15.35 33.89 -3.05
CA ALA A 273 -15.85 35.27 -2.99
C ALA A 273 -15.35 36.10 -4.19
N ALA A 274 -16.25 36.77 -4.89
CA ALA A 274 -15.92 37.58 -6.08
C ALA A 274 -15.28 36.81 -7.25
N ALA A 275 -15.48 35.50 -7.37
CA ALA A 275 -15.25 34.81 -8.64
C ALA A 275 -16.23 35.35 -9.69
N GLY A 276 -15.74 35.94 -10.78
CA GLY A 276 -16.58 36.35 -11.90
C GLY A 276 -17.02 35.12 -12.69
N LEU A 277 -16.35 34.83 -13.81
CA LEU A 277 -16.73 33.69 -14.64
C LEU A 277 -16.07 32.40 -14.12
N VAL A 278 -16.88 31.40 -13.79
CA VAL A 278 -16.42 30.06 -13.40
C VAL A 278 -16.73 29.06 -14.52
N SER A 279 -15.81 28.14 -14.80
CA SER A 279 -16.10 26.93 -15.58
C SER A 279 -15.51 25.67 -14.94
N LEU A 280 -16.26 24.57 -15.00
CA LEU A 280 -15.82 23.23 -14.65
C LEU A 280 -15.91 22.36 -15.91
N ASP A 281 -14.76 21.98 -16.43
CA ASP A 281 -14.59 21.34 -17.72
C ASP A 281 -13.88 19.99 -17.60
N ILE A 282 -14.25 19.02 -18.43
CA ILE A 282 -13.62 17.70 -18.52
C ILE A 282 -12.92 17.57 -19.87
N TYR A 283 -11.71 17.02 -19.86
CA TYR A 283 -10.85 16.81 -21.01
C TYR A 283 -10.37 15.37 -21.09
N ASP A 284 -10.11 14.90 -22.31
CA ASP A 284 -9.34 13.67 -22.54
C ASP A 284 -7.82 13.92 -22.37
N LEU A 285 -7.02 12.87 -22.43
CA LEU A 285 -5.55 12.98 -22.32
C LEU A 285 -4.89 13.74 -23.49
N ARG A 286 -5.60 13.94 -24.60
CA ARG A 286 -5.13 14.77 -25.73
C ARG A 286 -5.48 16.24 -25.53
N GLY A 287 -6.09 16.60 -24.40
CA GLY A 287 -6.55 17.95 -24.10
C GLY A 287 -7.84 18.34 -24.83
N GLN A 288 -8.55 17.40 -25.45
CA GLN A 288 -9.83 17.68 -26.10
C GLN A 288 -10.93 17.83 -25.05
N LEU A 289 -11.72 18.90 -25.15
CA LEU A 289 -12.86 19.14 -24.28
C LEU A 289 -13.93 18.06 -24.52
N VAL A 290 -14.22 17.28 -23.48
CA VAL A 290 -15.24 16.23 -23.48
C VAL A 290 -16.59 16.81 -23.10
N ARG A 291 -16.64 17.58 -22.01
CA ARG A 291 -17.88 18.15 -21.48
C ARG A 291 -17.61 19.31 -20.52
N THR A 292 -18.46 20.33 -20.56
CA THR A 292 -18.56 21.35 -19.51
C THR A 292 -19.69 20.96 -18.54
N LEU A 293 -19.38 20.83 -17.26
CA LEU A 293 -20.34 20.45 -16.20
C LEU A 293 -21.01 21.66 -15.55
N ALA A 294 -20.28 22.78 -15.44
CA ALA A 294 -20.81 24.03 -14.91
C ALA A 294 -20.12 25.20 -15.59
N ARG A 295 -20.86 26.26 -15.92
CA ARG A 295 -20.30 27.51 -16.45
C ARG A 295 -21.20 28.69 -16.11
N GLY A 296 -20.62 29.79 -15.62
CA GLY A 296 -21.33 31.03 -15.38
C GLY A 296 -20.81 31.82 -14.17
N HIS A 297 -21.56 32.86 -13.81
CA HIS A 297 -21.36 33.60 -12.56
C HIS A 297 -22.06 32.84 -11.44
N LEU A 298 -21.29 32.03 -10.72
CA LEU A 298 -21.81 31.19 -9.65
C LEU A 298 -21.69 31.94 -8.32
N SER A 299 -22.69 31.81 -7.44
CA SER A 299 -22.55 32.32 -6.07
C SER A 299 -21.45 31.57 -5.35
N GLU A 300 -20.76 32.28 -4.46
CA GLU A 300 -19.73 31.76 -3.57
C GLU A 300 -20.21 30.52 -2.79
N GLY A 301 -19.28 29.62 -2.52
CA GLY A 301 -19.49 28.44 -1.67
C GLY A 301 -19.16 27.12 -2.36
N VAL A 302 -19.29 26.05 -1.58
CA VAL A 302 -19.06 24.67 -2.02
C VAL A 302 -20.22 24.19 -2.88
N ARG A 303 -19.89 23.56 -4.01
CA ARG A 303 -20.82 23.01 -4.99
C ARG A 303 -20.46 21.58 -5.34
N THR A 304 -21.48 20.84 -5.73
CA THR A 304 -21.37 19.43 -6.10
C THR A 304 -22.04 19.20 -7.45
N VAL A 305 -21.38 18.44 -8.33
CA VAL A 305 -21.94 18.03 -9.61
C VAL A 305 -21.55 16.58 -9.91
N ASN A 306 -22.49 15.82 -10.49
CA ASN A 306 -22.23 14.43 -10.87
C ASN A 306 -21.84 14.37 -12.34
N TRP A 307 -20.86 13.53 -12.66
CA TRP A 307 -20.54 13.16 -14.02
C TRP A 307 -20.69 11.66 -14.22
N ALA A 308 -21.46 11.26 -15.22
CA ALA A 308 -21.80 9.87 -15.52
C ALA A 308 -20.98 9.28 -16.68
N GLY A 309 -19.81 9.87 -16.99
CA GLY A 309 -18.95 9.41 -18.07
C GLY A 309 -19.56 9.62 -19.46
N ASP A 310 -20.22 10.75 -19.70
CA ASP A 310 -20.79 11.14 -20.99
C ASP A 310 -20.25 12.48 -21.54
N ASP A 311 -20.22 12.60 -22.87
CA ASP A 311 -19.78 13.77 -23.63
C ASP A 311 -20.87 14.86 -23.74
N ALA A 312 -20.56 15.97 -24.41
CA ALA A 312 -21.52 17.07 -24.64
C ALA A 312 -22.78 16.66 -25.44
N ALA A 313 -22.75 15.55 -26.18
CA ALA A 313 -23.89 15.00 -26.91
C ALA A 313 -24.65 13.93 -26.10
N GLY A 314 -24.28 13.69 -24.84
CA GLY A 314 -24.86 12.66 -23.97
C GLY A 314 -24.38 11.23 -24.27
N ARG A 315 -23.37 11.06 -25.13
CA ARG A 315 -22.82 9.74 -25.48
C ARG A 315 -21.78 9.32 -24.45
N LYS A 316 -21.75 8.04 -24.11
CA LYS A 316 -20.77 7.49 -23.16
C LYS A 316 -19.35 7.53 -23.74
N VAL A 317 -18.40 8.09 -22.98
CA VAL A 317 -16.97 8.16 -23.34
C VAL A 317 -16.23 6.90 -22.90
N SER A 318 -15.15 6.47 -23.54
CA SER A 318 -14.46 5.20 -23.21
C SER A 318 -13.91 5.14 -21.77
N ALA A 319 -13.67 3.94 -21.24
CA ALA A 319 -12.86 3.80 -20.02
C ALA A 319 -11.47 4.42 -20.24
N GLY A 320 -10.86 4.95 -19.18
CA GLY A 320 -9.57 5.63 -19.26
C GLY A 320 -9.43 6.81 -18.30
N VAL A 321 -8.32 7.52 -18.43
CA VAL A 321 -8.01 8.70 -17.62
C VAL A 321 -8.57 9.95 -18.29
N TYR A 322 -9.19 10.80 -17.48
CA TYR A 322 -9.70 12.11 -17.86
C TYR A 322 -9.12 13.17 -16.95
N LEU A 323 -9.01 14.39 -17.46
CA LEU A 323 -8.67 15.57 -16.68
C LEU A 323 -9.94 16.38 -16.42
N TYR A 324 -10.08 16.96 -15.24
CA TYR A 324 -11.13 17.94 -14.97
C TYR A 324 -10.49 19.20 -14.42
N ALA A 325 -10.94 20.35 -14.93
CA ALA A 325 -10.38 21.65 -14.63
C ALA A 325 -11.46 22.61 -14.12
N LEU A 326 -11.21 23.20 -12.96
CA LEU A 326 -11.96 24.34 -12.46
C LEU A 326 -11.21 25.62 -12.84
N ARG A 327 -11.84 26.47 -13.63
CA ARG A 327 -11.32 27.78 -14.03
C ARG A 327 -12.12 28.87 -13.35
N THR A 328 -11.41 29.83 -12.76
CA THR A 328 -11.97 31.05 -12.17
C THR A 328 -11.07 32.22 -12.53
N ASP A 329 -11.51 33.45 -12.28
CA ASP A 329 -10.66 34.64 -12.44
C ASP A 329 -9.45 34.66 -11.49
N ARG A 330 -9.46 33.81 -10.44
CA ARG A 330 -8.34 33.66 -9.51
C ARG A 330 -7.33 32.58 -9.91
N GLY A 331 -7.65 31.75 -10.89
CA GLY A 331 -6.76 30.69 -11.35
C GLY A 331 -7.47 29.45 -11.86
N VAL A 332 -6.64 28.47 -12.22
CA VAL A 332 -7.07 27.18 -12.79
C VAL A 332 -6.51 26.06 -11.94
N ILE A 333 -7.37 25.15 -11.48
CA ILE A 333 -6.97 23.88 -10.88
C ILE A 333 -7.36 22.75 -11.80
N VAL A 334 -6.44 21.82 -12.03
CA VAL A 334 -6.63 20.62 -12.86
C VAL A 334 -6.36 19.38 -12.01
N LYS A 335 -7.22 18.37 -12.13
CA LYS A 335 -7.04 17.06 -11.49
C LYS A 335 -7.34 15.92 -12.46
N LYS A 336 -6.81 14.74 -12.16
CA LYS A 336 -7.04 13.51 -12.92
C LYS A 336 -8.12 12.64 -12.27
N MET A 337 -8.91 11.96 -13.10
CA MET A 337 -9.89 10.96 -12.68
C MET A 337 -9.87 9.76 -13.62
N ALA A 338 -10.13 8.57 -13.08
CA ALA A 338 -10.12 7.31 -13.83
C ALA A 338 -11.54 6.73 -13.93
N LEU A 339 -12.05 6.61 -15.15
CA LEU A 339 -13.30 5.91 -15.44
C LEU A 339 -12.99 4.45 -15.74
N ILE A 340 -13.59 3.55 -14.96
CA ILE A 340 -13.57 2.11 -15.19
C ILE A 340 -14.98 1.66 -15.61
N ARG A 341 -15.06 0.69 -16.52
CA ARG A 341 -16.31 0.08 -16.98
C ARG A 341 -16.21 -1.43 -16.93
#